data_AF-A0A8J6IIA0-F1
#
_entry.id   AF-A0A8J6IIA0-F1
#
_cell.length_a   1.000
_cell.length_b   1.000
_cell.length_c   1.000
_cell.angle_alpha   90.00
_cell.angle_beta   90.00
_cell.angle_gamma   90.00
#
_symmetry.space_group_name_H-M   'P 1'
#
loop_
_entity.id
_entity.type
_entity.pdbx_description
1 polymer ?
#
loop_
_entity_poly.entity_id
_entity_poly.type
_entity_poly.pdbx_seq_one_letter_code
_entity_poly.pdbx_strand_id
1 'polypeptide(L)'
;MAVPLIWLGVGVGSWLVGQHLRQQDMRAKGVVAQFPGERAIAVKAKGGAIVCCGIYGVFDHSGIWLDDGVAELKGNGLIRAVSASRFMQNRSGDTIFIACDSSGKPLIDPLAAQRASAQLFSYRDYHVLNNNCHRFSWQCISGENRRITQFATLNHLMAEHFQQTVYWHPLQYCS
;
A
#
# COMPACT_ATOMS: atom_id res chain seq x y z
N MET A 1 -37.14 -7.61 10.79
CA MET A 1 -36.25 -8.20 11.81
C MET A 1 -35.12 -7.22 12.06
N ALA A 2 -35.10 -6.54 13.21
CA ALA A 2 -34.05 -5.57 13.55
C ALA A 2 -32.83 -6.32 14.11
N VAL A 3 -31.72 -6.35 13.37
CA VAL A 3 -30.43 -6.76 13.93
C VAL A 3 -30.07 -5.74 15.02
N PRO A 4 -29.80 -6.15 16.27
CA PRO A 4 -29.56 -5.19 17.35
C PRO A 4 -28.25 -4.44 17.07
N LEU A 5 -28.32 -3.11 17.04
CA LEU A 5 -27.19 -2.18 16.88
C LEU A 5 -25.98 -2.46 17.81
N ILE A 6 -26.23 -3.14 18.94
CA ILE A 6 -25.22 -3.56 19.92
C ILE A 6 -24.19 -4.53 19.30
N TRP A 7 -24.62 -5.48 18.46
CA TRP A 7 -23.71 -6.44 17.82
C TRP A 7 -22.80 -5.80 16.77
N LEU A 8 -23.29 -4.76 16.08
CA LEU A 8 -22.47 -3.97 15.15
C LEU A 8 -21.39 -3.18 15.89
N GLY A 9 -21.72 -2.60 17.05
CA GLY A 9 -20.75 -1.87 17.89
C GLY A 9 -19.61 -2.75 18.41
N VAL A 10 -19.92 -3.96 18.88
CA VAL A 10 -18.91 -4.94 19.34
C VAL A 10 -18.02 -5.41 18.19
N GLY A 11 -18.58 -5.63 17.00
CA GLY A 11 -17.83 -6.04 15.81
C GLY A 11 -16.82 -4.98 15.34
N VAL A 12 -17.26 -3.71 15.24
CA VAL A 12 -16.39 -2.60 14.83
C VAL A 12 -15.28 -2.35 15.86
N GLY A 13 -15.63 -2.34 17.16
CA GLY A 13 -14.65 -2.16 18.23
C GLY A 13 -13.57 -3.24 18.25
N SER A 14 -13.97 -4.52 18.16
CA SER A 14 -13.03 -5.65 18.12
C SER A 14 -12.10 -5.59 16.91
N TRP A 15 -12.61 -5.14 15.77
CA TRP A 15 -11.82 -5.02 14.55
C TRP A 15 -10.78 -3.89 14.61
N LEU A 16 -11.14 -2.72 15.13
CA LEU A 16 -10.20 -1.61 15.35
C LEU A 16 -9.09 -2.01 16.32
N VAL A 17 -9.43 -2.70 17.42
CA VAL A 17 -8.45 -3.25 18.36
C VAL A 17 -7.52 -4.23 17.65
N GLY A 18 -8.05 -5.14 16.83
CA GLY A 18 -7.26 -6.08 16.05
C GLY A 18 -6.27 -5.41 15.09
N GLN A 19 -6.65 -4.30 14.46
CA GLN A 19 -5.73 -3.50 13.63
C GLN A 19 -4.63 -2.85 14.47
N HIS A 20 -4.99 -2.26 15.61
CA HIS A 20 -4.02 -1.61 16.49
C HIS A 20 -2.99 -2.60 17.03
N LEU A 21 -3.42 -3.77 17.50
CA LEU A 21 -2.54 -4.85 17.96
C LEU A 21 -1.57 -5.29 16.86
N ARG A 22 -2.03 -5.37 15.61
CA ARG A 22 -1.19 -5.74 14.47
C ARG A 22 -0.14 -4.67 14.14
N GLN A 23 -0.51 -3.39 14.25
CA GLN A 23 0.45 -2.28 14.10
C GLN A 23 1.50 -2.30 15.21
N GLN A 24 1.10 -2.56 16.45
CA GLN A 24 2.02 -2.72 17.58
C GLN A 24 2.97 -3.90 17.38
N ASP A 25 2.48 -5.05 16.92
CA ASP A 25 3.31 -6.22 16.62
C ASP A 25 4.34 -5.93 15.51
N MET A 26 3.93 -5.28 14.42
CA MET A 26 4.85 -4.88 13.34
C MET A 26 5.92 -3.90 13.84
N ARG A 27 5.58 -2.98 14.75
CA ARG A 27 6.54 -2.08 15.38
C ARG A 27 7.52 -2.82 16.29
N ALA A 28 7.00 -3.69 17.15
CA ALA A 28 7.81 -4.49 18.07
C ALA A 28 8.84 -5.37 17.32
N LYS A 29 8.48 -5.83 16.11
CA LYS A 29 9.36 -6.61 15.22
C LYS A 29 10.26 -5.75 14.32
N GLY A 30 10.18 -4.42 14.39
CA GLY A 30 10.99 -3.52 13.55
C GLY A 30 10.62 -3.54 12.06
N VAL A 31 9.41 -3.97 11.71
CA VAL A 31 8.94 -4.09 10.31
C VAL A 31 8.51 -2.73 9.78
N VAL A 32 7.69 -2.02 10.56
CA VAL A 32 7.22 -0.67 10.25
C VAL A 32 7.46 0.20 11.46
N ALA A 33 8.20 1.29 11.29
CA ALA A 33 8.38 2.28 12.35
C ALA A 33 7.25 3.32 12.35
N GLN A 34 6.82 3.75 11.17
CA GLN A 34 5.81 4.79 10.98
C GLN A 34 4.81 4.36 9.91
N PHE A 35 3.54 4.30 10.28
CA PHE A 35 2.43 3.98 9.39
C PHE A 35 1.98 5.20 8.57
N PRO A 36 1.24 4.98 7.47
CA PRO A 36 0.61 6.07 6.72
C PRO A 36 -0.17 7.00 7.65
N GLY A 37 0.09 8.31 7.54
CA GLY A 37 -0.53 9.36 8.35
C GLY A 37 0.21 9.74 9.64
N GLU A 38 1.24 8.98 10.05
CA GLU A 38 1.96 9.24 11.31
C GLU A 38 3.16 10.18 11.14
N ARG A 39 3.60 10.39 9.90
CA ARG A 39 4.72 11.28 9.57
C ARG A 39 4.25 12.47 8.75
N ALA A 40 4.70 13.67 9.11
CA ALA A 40 4.41 14.91 8.39
C ALA A 40 5.46 15.27 7.32
N ILE A 41 6.65 14.66 7.36
CA ILE A 41 7.76 15.00 6.47
C ILE A 41 7.55 14.37 5.10
N ALA A 42 7.21 15.20 4.11
CA ALA A 42 6.99 14.76 2.74
C ALA A 42 8.30 14.47 1.99
N VAL A 43 8.24 13.54 1.04
CA VAL A 43 9.39 13.14 0.21
C VAL A 43 9.00 13.06 -1.26
N LYS A 44 9.96 13.33 -2.15
CA LYS A 44 9.75 13.16 -3.59
C LYS A 44 9.72 11.67 -3.93
N ALA A 45 8.72 11.26 -4.70
CA ALA A 45 8.69 9.92 -5.26
C ALA A 45 9.77 9.77 -6.35
N LYS A 46 10.17 8.51 -6.57
CA LYS A 46 11.02 8.11 -7.69
C LYS A 46 10.40 6.87 -8.31
N GLY A 47 10.52 6.75 -9.64
CA GLY A 47 9.95 5.64 -10.41
C GLY A 47 10.33 4.28 -9.79
N GLY A 48 9.32 3.43 -9.61
CA GLY A 48 9.46 2.11 -8.98
C GLY A 48 9.19 2.08 -7.48
N ALA A 49 8.98 3.23 -6.82
CA ALA A 49 8.63 3.26 -5.40
C ALA A 49 7.24 2.66 -5.14
N ILE A 50 7.10 1.93 -4.04
CA ILE A 50 5.78 1.50 -3.57
C ILE A 50 5.07 2.69 -2.94
N VAL A 51 3.81 2.86 -3.34
CA VAL A 51 2.91 3.87 -2.76
C VAL A 51 1.65 3.23 -2.18
N CYS A 52 1.04 3.91 -1.23
CA CYS A 52 -0.31 3.59 -0.76
C CYS A 52 -1.16 4.83 -0.52
N CYS A 53 -2.47 4.66 -0.55
CA CYS A 53 -3.44 5.63 -0.07
C CYS A 53 -4.50 4.93 0.78
N GLY A 54 -5.10 5.66 1.72
CA GLY A 54 -6.00 5.11 2.74
C GLY A 54 -5.47 5.42 4.13
N ILE A 55 -6.38 5.44 5.11
CA ILE A 55 -6.06 5.78 6.49
C ILE A 55 -6.41 4.58 7.38
N TYR A 56 -5.50 4.23 8.29
CA TYR A 56 -5.71 3.28 9.39
C TYR A 56 -6.13 1.86 8.98
N GLY A 57 -5.63 1.31 7.87
CA GLY A 57 -5.74 -0.14 7.62
C GLY A 57 -7.09 -0.63 7.11
N VAL A 58 -8.08 0.25 6.97
CA VAL A 58 -9.47 -0.11 6.66
C VAL A 58 -9.66 -0.38 5.16
N PHE A 59 -8.97 0.40 4.32
CA PHE A 59 -9.05 0.33 2.86
C PHE A 59 -7.73 0.77 2.22
N ASP A 60 -6.62 0.18 2.67
CA ASP A 60 -5.32 0.47 2.07
C ASP A 60 -5.30 0.02 0.62
N HIS A 61 -4.96 0.94 -0.27
CA HIS A 61 -4.74 0.64 -1.67
C HIS A 61 -3.31 0.96 -2.03
N SER A 62 -2.62 0.00 -2.67
CA SER A 62 -1.21 0.14 -3.00
C SER A 62 -0.97 0.11 -4.50
N GLY A 63 0.12 0.74 -4.93
CA GLY A 63 0.57 0.70 -6.31
C GLY A 63 2.06 0.99 -6.42
N ILE A 64 2.52 1.13 -7.66
CA ILE A 64 3.89 1.51 -7.99
C ILE A 64 3.89 2.90 -8.59
N TRP A 65 4.70 3.79 -8.02
CA TRP A 65 4.91 5.11 -8.59
C TRP A 65 5.62 4.99 -9.94
N LEU A 66 4.99 5.57 -10.95
CA LEU A 66 5.56 5.90 -12.25
C LEU A 66 5.74 7.41 -12.29
N ASP A 67 6.65 7.93 -13.11
CA ASP A 67 7.10 9.35 -13.12
C ASP A 67 6.07 10.36 -12.58
N ASP A 68 4.91 10.51 -13.22
CA ASP A 68 3.80 11.40 -12.81
C ASP A 68 2.49 10.69 -12.45
N GLY A 69 2.54 9.40 -12.13
CA GLY A 69 1.35 8.59 -11.90
C GLY A 69 1.58 7.34 -11.07
N VAL A 70 0.55 6.51 -10.98
CA VAL A 70 0.58 5.28 -10.22
C VAL A 70 0.08 4.14 -11.10
N ALA A 71 0.89 3.11 -11.24
CA ALA A 71 0.42 1.82 -11.72
C ALA A 71 -0.33 1.12 -10.59
N GLU A 72 -1.58 0.74 -10.85
CA GLU A 72 -2.43 0.05 -9.89
C GLU A 72 -3.20 -1.11 -10.54
N LEU A 73 -3.52 -2.12 -9.72
CA LEU A 73 -4.53 -3.11 -10.05
C LEU A 73 -5.90 -2.63 -9.54
N LYS A 74 -6.82 -2.33 -10.45
CA LYS A 74 -8.19 -1.94 -10.12
C LYS A 74 -9.01 -3.17 -9.72
N GLY A 75 -10.06 -2.96 -8.91
CA GLY A 75 -10.96 -4.03 -8.44
C GLY A 75 -11.73 -4.80 -9.53
N ASN A 76 -11.68 -4.38 -10.79
CA ASN A 76 -12.21 -5.13 -11.93
C ASN A 76 -11.13 -5.97 -12.65
N GLY A 77 -9.92 -6.07 -12.10
CA GLY A 77 -8.82 -6.85 -12.68
C GLY A 77 -7.92 -6.11 -13.67
N LEU A 78 -8.28 -4.89 -14.09
CA LEU A 78 -7.45 -4.12 -15.01
C LEU A 78 -6.25 -3.51 -14.28
N ILE A 79 -5.05 -3.75 -14.81
CA ILE A 79 -3.85 -2.99 -14.45
C ILE A 79 -3.80 -1.73 -15.30
N ARG A 80 -3.70 -0.57 -14.65
CA ARG A 80 -3.73 0.74 -15.30
C ARG A 80 -2.77 1.72 -14.67
N ALA A 81 -2.31 2.69 -15.44
CA ALA A 81 -1.65 3.88 -14.94
C ALA A 81 -2.70 4.98 -14.72
N VAL A 82 -2.68 5.61 -13.56
CA VAL A 82 -3.59 6.71 -13.19
C VAL A 82 -2.79 7.88 -12.64
N SER A 83 -3.31 9.11 -12.78
CA SER A 83 -2.72 10.26 -12.09
C SER A 83 -2.79 10.09 -10.58
N ALA A 84 -1.94 10.81 -9.84
CA ALA A 84 -1.99 10.83 -8.37
C ALA A 84 -3.40 11.18 -7.83
N SER A 85 -4.08 12.15 -8.46
CA SER A 85 -5.45 12.52 -8.09
C SER A 85 -6.46 11.40 -8.32
N ARG A 86 -6.33 10.63 -9.41
CA ARG A 86 -7.20 9.49 -9.71
C ARG A 86 -6.91 8.28 -8.82
N PHE A 87 -5.68 8.11 -8.37
CA PHE A 87 -5.29 7.06 -7.42
C PHE A 87 -6.02 7.21 -6.07
N MET A 88 -6.20 8.45 -5.61
CA MET A 88 -6.92 8.77 -4.37
C MET A 88 -8.45 8.80 -4.52
N GLN A 89 -8.96 8.84 -5.75
CA GLN A 89 -10.40 9.03 -6.00
C GLN A 89 -11.24 7.87 -5.41
N ASN A 90 -12.31 8.22 -4.70
CA ASN A 90 -13.19 7.27 -4.00
C ASN A 90 -12.46 6.44 -2.92
N ARG A 91 -11.51 7.05 -2.21
CA ARG A 91 -10.82 6.49 -1.05
C ARG A 91 -10.97 7.45 0.14
N SER A 92 -10.80 6.92 1.34
CA SER A 92 -10.99 7.67 2.60
C SER A 92 -9.83 8.61 2.97
N GLY A 93 -8.85 8.81 2.07
CA GLY A 93 -7.69 9.64 2.35
C GLY A 93 -7.25 10.48 1.15
N ASP A 94 -6.70 11.66 1.45
CA ASP A 94 -6.32 12.70 0.48
C ASP A 94 -4.80 12.79 0.31
N THR A 95 -4.08 11.77 0.74
CA THR A 95 -2.61 11.75 0.72
C THR A 95 -2.11 10.40 0.23
N ILE A 96 -1.16 10.46 -0.71
CA ILE A 96 -0.37 9.31 -1.13
C ILE A 96 0.83 9.23 -0.19
N PHE A 97 1.15 8.02 0.27
CA PHE A 97 2.32 7.74 1.06
C PHE A 97 3.30 6.88 0.28
N ILE A 98 4.60 7.08 0.49
CA ILE A 98 5.70 6.37 -0.14
C ILE A 98 6.43 5.55 0.93
N ALA A 99 6.72 4.29 0.63
CA ALA A 99 7.56 3.45 1.48
C ALA A 99 9.03 3.89 1.38
N CYS A 100 9.63 4.24 2.52
CA CYS A 100 10.99 4.75 2.63
C CYS A 100 11.79 4.00 3.72
N ASP A 101 13.11 4.17 3.69
CA ASP A 101 13.99 3.82 4.80
C ASP A 101 13.99 4.89 5.91
N SER A 102 14.80 4.68 6.96
CA SER A 102 14.90 5.60 8.10
C SER A 102 15.42 7.00 7.73
N SER A 103 16.14 7.12 6.61
CA SER A 103 16.65 8.40 6.10
C SER A 103 15.62 9.15 5.24
N GLY A 104 14.46 8.56 4.99
CA GLY A 104 13.43 9.12 4.11
C GLY A 104 13.73 8.89 2.62
N LYS A 105 14.63 7.96 2.28
CA LYS A 105 14.88 7.58 0.90
C LYS A 105 13.87 6.51 0.47
N PRO A 106 13.19 6.68 -0.68
CA PRO A 106 12.23 5.69 -1.17
C PRO A 106 12.86 4.29 -1.36
N LEU A 107 12.13 3.27 -0.92
CA LEU A 107 12.48 1.86 -1.15
C LEU A 107 12.09 1.48 -2.58
N ILE A 108 13.09 1.16 -3.41
CA ILE A 108 12.93 0.95 -4.84
C ILE A 108 13.76 -0.24 -5.29
N ASP A 109 13.12 -1.18 -5.98
CA ASP A 109 13.80 -2.15 -6.83
C ASP A 109 14.00 -1.53 -8.23
N PRO A 110 15.21 -1.58 -8.82
CA PRO A 110 15.49 -0.93 -10.11
C PRO A 110 14.61 -1.40 -11.27
N LEU A 111 14.07 -2.61 -11.19
CA LEU A 111 13.20 -3.19 -12.22
C LEU A 111 11.71 -2.96 -11.92
N ALA A 112 11.35 -2.42 -10.76
CA ALA A 112 9.95 -2.27 -10.35
C ALA A 112 9.12 -1.44 -11.32
N ALA A 113 9.65 -0.29 -11.77
CA ALA A 113 8.98 0.56 -12.74
C ALA A 113 8.80 -0.18 -14.08
N GLN A 114 9.82 -0.89 -14.54
CA GLN A 114 9.76 -1.68 -15.77
C GLN A 114 8.72 -2.79 -15.67
N ARG A 115 8.73 -3.57 -14.58
CA ARG A 115 7.77 -4.67 -14.35
C ARG A 115 6.34 -4.15 -14.22
N ALA A 116 6.13 -2.98 -13.62
CA ALA A 116 4.83 -2.33 -13.54
C ALA A 116 4.35 -1.89 -14.93
N SER A 117 5.20 -1.19 -15.69
CA SER A 117 4.89 -0.73 -17.04
C SER A 117 4.59 -1.88 -18.01
N ALA A 118 5.34 -2.97 -17.94
CA ALA A 118 5.13 -4.15 -18.79
C ALA A 118 3.78 -4.86 -18.55
N GLN A 119 3.14 -4.63 -17.41
CA GLN A 119 1.85 -5.22 -17.06
C GLN A 119 0.67 -4.28 -17.34
N LEU A 120 0.90 -3.03 -17.77
CA LEU A 120 -0.17 -2.08 -18.06
C LEU A 120 -1.11 -2.62 -19.15
N PHE A 121 -2.40 -2.34 -18.99
CA PHE A 121 -3.49 -2.77 -19.88
C PHE A 121 -3.75 -4.27 -19.92
N SER A 122 -3.05 -5.06 -19.09
CA SER A 122 -3.39 -6.46 -18.87
C SER A 122 -4.54 -6.61 -17.85
N TYR A 123 -5.27 -7.71 -17.99
CA TYR A 123 -6.29 -8.12 -17.04
C TYR A 123 -5.79 -9.28 -16.19
N ARG A 124 -6.18 -9.28 -14.92
CA ARG A 124 -6.00 -10.40 -14.00
C ARG A 124 -7.33 -10.75 -13.38
N ASP A 125 -7.55 -12.04 -13.11
CA ASP A 125 -8.71 -12.47 -12.32
C ASP A 125 -8.62 -11.89 -10.91
N TYR A 126 -9.29 -10.77 -10.70
CA TYR A 126 -9.24 -10.03 -9.44
C TYR A 126 -10.05 -10.77 -8.38
N HIS A 127 -9.41 -10.99 -7.24
CA HIS A 127 -10.04 -11.52 -6.06
C HIS A 127 -9.54 -10.73 -4.87
N VAL A 128 -10.45 -10.05 -4.15
CA VAL A 128 -10.11 -9.24 -2.96
C VAL A 128 -9.20 -10.00 -1.98
N LEU A 129 -9.40 -11.32 -1.87
CA LEU A 129 -8.67 -12.22 -0.97
C LEU A 129 -7.48 -12.96 -1.61
N ASN A 130 -7.29 -12.95 -2.94
CA ASN A 130 -6.28 -13.81 -3.60
C ASN A 130 -5.41 -13.08 -4.63
N ASN A 131 -5.91 -12.01 -5.22
CA ASN A 131 -5.26 -11.30 -6.31
C ASN A 131 -5.68 -9.83 -6.27
N ASN A 132 -5.01 -9.07 -5.41
CA ASN A 132 -5.33 -7.68 -5.12
C ASN A 132 -4.13 -6.76 -5.38
N CYS A 133 -4.31 -5.48 -5.09
CA CYS A 133 -3.31 -4.45 -5.34
C CYS A 133 -1.97 -4.70 -4.61
N HIS A 134 -1.98 -5.33 -3.43
CA HIS A 134 -0.75 -5.65 -2.69
C HIS A 134 0.08 -6.74 -3.37
N ARG A 135 -0.58 -7.77 -3.93
CA ARG A 135 0.09 -8.80 -4.74
C ARG A 135 0.72 -8.20 -5.99
N PHE A 136 0.00 -7.31 -6.66
CA PHE A 136 0.53 -6.59 -7.83
C PHE A 136 1.78 -5.77 -7.46
N SER A 137 1.71 -4.94 -6.41
CA SER A 137 2.84 -4.13 -5.95
C SER A 137 4.05 -5.00 -5.59
N TRP A 138 3.84 -6.10 -4.86
CA TRP A 138 4.90 -7.05 -4.53
C TRP A 138 5.54 -7.69 -5.75
N GLN A 139 4.74 -8.15 -6.72
CA GLN A 139 5.28 -8.74 -7.93
C GLN A 139 6.12 -7.73 -8.72
N CYS A 140 5.74 -6.45 -8.69
CA CYS A 140 6.55 -5.42 -9.33
C CYS A 140 7.90 -5.25 -8.62
N ILE A 141 7.96 -5.22 -7.29
CA ILE A 141 9.25 -5.02 -6.60
C ILE A 141 10.12 -6.28 -6.55
N SER A 142 9.54 -7.46 -6.30
CA SER A 142 10.30 -8.70 -6.10
C SER A 142 10.52 -9.51 -7.38
N GLY A 143 9.66 -9.32 -8.39
CA GLY A 143 9.54 -10.23 -9.53
C GLY A 143 8.81 -11.55 -9.21
N GLU A 144 8.45 -11.79 -7.95
CA GLU A 144 7.84 -13.04 -7.51
C GLU A 144 6.31 -12.98 -7.52
N ASN A 145 5.70 -14.06 -8.01
CA ASN A 145 4.26 -14.21 -7.98
C ASN A 145 3.78 -14.90 -6.69
N ARG A 146 3.79 -14.16 -5.58
CA ARG A 146 3.35 -14.64 -4.25
C ARG A 146 1.91 -14.21 -3.93
N ARG A 147 1.14 -15.07 -3.25
CA ARG A 147 -0.19 -14.68 -2.73
C ARG A 147 -0.03 -13.70 -1.57
N ILE A 148 -0.53 -12.48 -1.76
CA ILE A 148 -0.56 -11.41 -0.75
C ILE A 148 -1.95 -10.82 -0.72
N THR A 149 -2.47 -10.66 0.48
CA THR A 149 -3.87 -10.29 0.71
C THR A 149 -3.98 -9.04 1.56
N GLN A 150 -3.07 -8.83 2.50
CA GLN A 150 -3.13 -7.77 3.50
C GLN A 150 -1.94 -6.83 3.37
N PHE A 151 -2.17 -5.56 3.67
CA PHE A 151 -1.13 -4.54 3.73
C PHE A 151 -0.03 -4.88 4.73
N ALA A 152 -0.37 -5.50 5.87
CA ALA A 152 0.61 -5.98 6.85
C ALA A 152 1.59 -7.01 6.24
N THR A 153 1.08 -7.94 5.42
CA THR A 153 1.93 -8.91 4.71
C THR A 153 2.84 -8.22 3.70
N LEU A 154 2.33 -7.23 2.97
CA LEU A 154 3.17 -6.42 2.07
C LEU A 154 4.30 -5.73 2.83
N ASN A 155 4.01 -5.10 3.98
CA ASN A 155 5.03 -4.45 4.81
C ASN A 155 6.10 -5.42 5.32
N HIS A 156 5.71 -6.60 5.81
CA HIS A 156 6.67 -7.64 6.20
C HIS A 156 7.60 -8.02 5.05
N LEU A 157 7.02 -8.31 3.88
CA LEU A 157 7.80 -8.72 2.72
C LEU A 157 8.70 -7.61 2.19
N MET A 158 8.25 -6.35 2.23
CA MET A 158 9.11 -5.21 1.90
C MET A 158 10.28 -5.08 2.87
N ALA A 159 10.02 -5.18 4.17
CA ALA A 159 11.07 -5.06 5.18
C ALA A 159 12.14 -6.14 5.01
N GLU A 160 11.71 -7.38 4.75
CA GLU A 160 12.60 -8.51 4.44
C GLU A 160 13.33 -8.30 3.11
N HIS A 161 12.64 -7.91 2.05
CA HIS A 161 13.23 -7.76 0.71
C HIS A 161 14.30 -6.67 0.67
N PHE A 162 14.02 -5.52 1.26
CA PHE A 162 14.95 -4.39 1.28
C PHE A 162 15.95 -4.44 2.43
N GLN A 163 15.77 -5.35 3.40
CA GLN A 163 16.54 -5.40 4.65
C GLN A 163 16.52 -4.04 5.37
N GLN A 164 15.34 -3.43 5.43
CA GLN A 164 15.10 -2.10 6.02
C GLN A 164 13.80 -2.10 6.81
N THR A 165 13.76 -1.34 7.91
CA THR A 165 12.49 -0.97 8.54
C THR A 165 11.75 0.02 7.65
N VAL A 166 10.45 -0.17 7.45
CA VAL A 166 9.62 0.66 6.58
C VAL A 166 9.13 1.92 7.31
N TYR A 167 9.26 3.06 6.64
CA TYR A 167 8.72 4.35 7.04
C TYR A 167 7.80 4.87 5.94
N TRP A 168 6.53 5.11 6.24
CA TRP A 168 5.59 5.68 5.27
C TRP A 168 5.61 7.21 5.35
N HIS A 169 6.02 7.86 4.26
CA HIS A 169 6.09 9.31 4.15
C HIS A 169 5.03 9.87 3.21
N PRO A 170 4.43 11.03 3.49
CA PRO A 170 3.57 11.68 2.51
C PRO A 170 4.35 12.04 1.23
N LEU A 171 3.69 11.93 0.09
CA LEU A 171 4.22 12.34 -1.20
C LEU A 171 4.36 13.87 -1.26
N GLN A 172 5.53 14.35 -1.67
CA GLN A 172 5.71 15.73 -2.08
C GLN A 172 5.28 15.88 -3.55
N TYR A 173 4.20 16.64 -3.78
CA TYR A 173 3.80 17.01 -5.13
C TYR A 173 4.75 18.07 -5.68
N CYS A 174 5.25 17.87 -6.91
CA CYS A 174 5.95 18.92 -7.64
C CYS A 174 4.90 19.90 -8.18
N SER A 175 4.94 21.15 -7.71
CA SER A 175 4.18 22.29 -8.23
C SER A 175 4.77 22.82 -9.52
#